data_AF-F0ZB89-F1
#
_entry.id   AF-F0ZB89-F1
#
_cell.length_a   1.000
_cell.length_b   1.000
_cell.length_c   1.000
_cell.angle_alpha   90.00
_cell.angle_beta   90.00
_cell.angle_gamma   90.00
#
_symmetry.space_group_name_H-M   'P 1'
#
loop_
_entity.id
_entity.type
_entity.pdbx_description
1 polymer ?
#
loop_
_entity_poly.entity_id
_entity_poly.type
_entity_poly.pdbx_seq_one_letter_code
_entity_poly.pdbx_strand_id
1 'polypeptide(L)'
;LVLNVGYNTQISQCEIPESVTHLELGFLCVDESPLQKLPSNLKFFKPSPSFNHQIIEGYLPQSLEVLKFPKMSSFNQELLPNTLPHNLKTLKFGMSYTKQIQVGVLPKALQILK
;
A
#
# COMPACT_ATOMS: atom_id res chain seq x y z
N LEU A 1 -13.56 0.83 0.93
CA LEU A 1 -13.65 -0.61 1.24
C LEU A 1 -12.67 -0.93 2.36
N VAL A 2 -13.17 -1.45 3.49
CA VAL A 2 -12.33 -1.89 4.60
C VAL A 2 -12.58 -3.38 4.76
N LEU A 3 -11.57 -4.21 4.51
CA LEU A 3 -11.67 -5.67 4.62
C LEU A 3 -11.12 -6.07 6.00
N ASN A 4 -12.02 -6.41 6.93
CA ASN A 4 -11.69 -6.79 8.32
C ASN A 4 -12.43 -8.08 8.77
N VAL A 5 -12.15 -8.56 9.99
CA VAL A 5 -12.55 -9.84 10.64
C VAL A 5 -14.04 -10.27 10.49
N GLY A 6 -14.94 -9.40 10.05
CA GLY A 6 -16.36 -9.73 9.82
C GLY A 6 -16.77 -10.04 8.36
N TYR A 7 -15.90 -9.83 7.37
CA TYR A 7 -16.21 -10.13 5.96
C TYR A 7 -15.84 -11.59 5.65
N ASN A 8 -16.75 -12.52 5.98
CA ASN A 8 -16.61 -13.96 5.69
C ASN A 8 -17.18 -14.37 4.32
N THR A 9 -17.13 -13.47 3.34
CA THR A 9 -17.48 -13.82 1.96
C THR A 9 -16.20 -13.79 1.14
N GLN A 10 -16.00 -14.83 0.36
CA GLN A 10 -14.98 -15.01 -0.66
C GLN A 10 -15.00 -13.86 -1.70
N ILE A 11 -14.69 -12.63 -1.29
CA ILE A 11 -14.25 -11.60 -2.21
C ILE A 11 -12.88 -12.10 -2.64
N SER A 12 -12.86 -12.91 -3.69
CA SER A 12 -11.61 -13.27 -4.34
C SER A 12 -10.90 -11.96 -4.64
N GLN A 13 -9.61 -11.88 -4.34
CA GLN A 13 -8.76 -10.70 -4.57
C GLN A 13 -8.98 -9.97 -5.92
N CYS A 14 -9.52 -10.67 -6.92
CA CYS A 14 -9.89 -10.16 -8.24
C CYS A 14 -11.18 -9.31 -8.31
N GLU A 15 -11.95 -9.15 -7.24
CA GLU A 15 -13.25 -8.46 -7.26
C GLU A 15 -13.26 -7.07 -6.60
N ILE A 16 -12.10 -6.50 -6.24
CA ILE A 16 -12.08 -5.12 -5.75
C ILE A 16 -12.55 -4.20 -6.88
N PRO A 17 -13.72 -3.54 -6.77
CA PRO A 17 -14.25 -2.75 -7.87
C PRO A 17 -13.35 -1.57 -8.21
N GLU A 18 -13.23 -1.23 -9.50
CA GLU A 18 -12.49 -0.04 -9.97
C GLU A 18 -13.04 1.29 -9.42
N SER A 19 -14.25 1.29 -8.84
CA SER A 19 -14.83 2.43 -8.15
C SER A 19 -14.24 2.68 -6.76
N VAL A 20 -13.46 1.74 -6.22
CA VAL A 20 -12.85 1.87 -4.89
C VAL A 20 -11.73 2.90 -4.93
N THR A 21 -11.94 4.00 -4.20
CA THR A 21 -10.93 5.06 -4.00
C THR A 21 -10.18 4.93 -2.67
N HIS A 22 -10.73 4.16 -1.72
CA HIS A 22 -10.14 3.97 -0.39
C HIS A 22 -10.15 2.49 -0.04
N LEU A 23 -8.99 1.89 0.18
CA LEU A 23 -8.81 0.48 0.49
C LEU A 23 -7.97 0.31 1.76
N GLU A 24 -8.51 -0.43 2.72
CA GLU A 24 -7.78 -0.89 3.90
C GLU A 24 -7.88 -2.40 4.04
N LEU A 25 -6.73 -3.06 4.16
CA LEU A 25 -6.63 -4.50 4.38
C LEU A 25 -6.33 -4.78 5.86
N GLY A 26 -7.10 -5.65 6.48
CA GLY A 26 -6.97 -6.08 7.87
C GLY A 26 -6.05 -7.30 8.06
N PHE A 27 -6.06 -7.85 9.28
CA PHE A 27 -5.14 -8.93 9.72
C PHE A 27 -5.32 -10.29 9.02
N LEU A 28 -6.47 -10.55 8.38
CA LEU A 28 -6.76 -11.84 7.75
C LEU A 28 -6.60 -11.84 6.22
N CYS A 29 -6.32 -10.68 5.61
CA CYS A 29 -5.95 -10.63 4.20
C CYS A 29 -4.49 -11.05 4.07
N VAL A 30 -4.26 -12.28 3.62
CA VAL A 30 -2.92 -12.70 3.22
C VAL A 30 -2.63 -12.04 1.89
N ASP A 31 -1.64 -11.14 1.83
CA ASP A 31 -1.19 -10.51 0.59
C ASP A 31 -0.45 -11.54 -0.28
N GLU A 32 -1.16 -12.56 -0.77
CA GLU A 32 -0.61 -13.76 -1.45
C GLU A 32 0.03 -13.46 -2.81
N SER A 33 0.02 -12.22 -3.32
CA SER A 33 0.66 -11.96 -4.61
C SER A 33 1.18 -10.53 -4.80
N PRO A 34 2.39 -10.36 -5.36
CA PRO A 34 2.88 -9.08 -5.88
C PRO A 34 2.14 -8.62 -7.16
N LEU A 35 1.15 -9.38 -7.64
CA LEU A 35 0.39 -9.13 -8.88
C LEU A 35 -1.07 -8.75 -8.65
N GLN A 36 -1.48 -8.51 -7.40
CA GLN A 36 -2.83 -8.02 -7.12
C GLN A 36 -2.94 -6.60 -7.71
N LYS A 37 -3.67 -6.48 -8.83
CA LYS A 37 -3.93 -5.18 -9.46
C LYS A 37 -4.81 -4.36 -8.52
N LEU A 38 -4.20 -3.40 -7.83
CA LEU A 38 -4.95 -2.38 -7.11
C LEU A 38 -5.81 -1.57 -8.11
N PRO A 39 -7.03 -1.16 -7.73
CA PRO A 39 -7.91 -0.43 -8.63
C PRO A 39 -7.24 0.89 -9.06
N SER A 40 -7.40 1.23 -10.33
CA SER A 40 -6.71 2.35 -10.97
C SER A 40 -7.10 3.71 -10.38
N ASN A 41 -8.28 3.82 -9.75
CA ASN A 41 -8.77 5.03 -9.10
C ASN A 41 -8.43 5.12 -7.60
N LEU A 42 -7.63 4.20 -7.06
CA LEU A 42 -7.32 4.15 -5.64
C LEU A 42 -6.54 5.39 -5.18
N LYS A 43 -7.12 6.16 -4.26
CA LYS A 43 -6.53 7.36 -3.66
C LYS A 43 -5.87 7.10 -2.32
N PHE A 44 -6.40 6.14 -1.57
CA PHE A 44 -5.92 5.77 -0.26
C PHE A 44 -5.72 4.26 -0.17
N PHE A 45 -4.53 3.87 0.28
CA PHE A 45 -4.20 2.46 0.50
C PHE A 45 -3.55 2.27 1.88
N LYS A 46 -4.08 1.29 2.61
CA LYS A 46 -3.50 0.76 3.83
C LYS A 46 -3.35 -0.76 3.67
N PRO A 47 -2.12 -1.26 3.44
CA PRO A 47 -1.85 -2.69 3.33
C PRO A 47 -2.17 -3.44 4.62
N SER A 48 -2.20 -4.77 4.52
CA SER A 48 -2.37 -5.64 5.68
C SER A 48 -1.18 -5.48 6.65
N PRO A 49 -1.37 -5.71 7.97
CA PRO A 49 -0.26 -5.69 8.91
C PRO A 49 0.85 -6.72 8.60
N SER A 50 0.53 -7.79 7.87
CA SER A 50 1.50 -8.82 7.44
C SER A 50 2.19 -8.50 6.11
N PHE A 51 1.83 -7.41 5.42
CA PHE A 51 2.45 -7.01 4.17
C PHE A 51 3.94 -6.72 4.36
N ASN A 52 4.80 -7.57 3.80
CA ASN A 52 6.25 -7.41 3.83
C ASN A 52 6.92 -7.74 2.49
N HIS A 53 6.20 -7.50 1.40
CA HIS A 53 6.69 -7.74 0.04
C HIS A 53 7.35 -6.49 -0.53
N GLN A 54 8.34 -6.70 -1.40
CA GLN A 54 9.01 -5.61 -2.10
C GLN A 54 7.97 -4.88 -2.98
N ILE A 55 7.86 -3.57 -2.82
CA ILE A 55 7.06 -2.75 -3.73
C ILE A 55 7.89 -2.57 -5.00
N ILE A 56 7.32 -2.98 -6.13
CA ILE A 56 7.92 -2.88 -7.46
C ILE A 56 7.19 -1.83 -8.31
N GLU A 57 7.81 -1.42 -9.41
CA GLU A 57 7.20 -0.49 -10.35
C GLU A 57 5.85 -1.03 -10.87
N GLY A 58 4.84 -0.16 -10.91
CA GLY A 58 3.49 -0.52 -11.34
C GLY A 58 2.63 -1.23 -10.30
N TYR A 59 3.18 -1.57 -9.12
CA TYR A 59 2.40 -2.18 -8.04
C TYR A 59 1.34 -1.22 -7.48
N LEU A 60 1.73 0.04 -7.24
CA LEU A 60 0.83 1.08 -6.74
C LEU A 60 0.24 1.89 -7.91
N PRO A 61 -1.08 2.18 -7.91
CA PRO A 61 -1.70 2.95 -8.97
C PRO A 61 -1.24 4.41 -8.92
N GLN A 62 -1.08 5.04 -10.08
CA GLN A 62 -0.59 6.43 -10.18
C GLN A 62 -1.56 7.46 -9.58
N SER A 63 -2.81 7.08 -9.35
CA SER A 63 -3.82 7.91 -8.69
C SER A 63 -3.62 7.99 -7.17
N LEU A 64 -2.80 7.12 -6.57
CA LEU A 64 -2.64 6.98 -5.13
C LEU A 64 -1.99 8.22 -4.51
N GLU A 65 -2.66 8.77 -3.49
CA GLU A 65 -2.24 9.98 -2.79
C GLU A 65 -1.76 9.68 -1.37
N VAL A 66 -2.26 8.59 -0.78
CA VAL A 66 -1.97 8.22 0.61
C VAL A 66 -1.65 6.74 0.72
N LEU A 67 -0.43 6.45 1.17
CA LEU A 67 0.02 5.11 1.56
C LEU A 67 0.33 5.11 3.05
N LYS A 68 -0.39 4.28 3.82
CA LYS A 68 -0.20 4.20 5.27
C LYS A 68 -0.05 2.74 5.70
N PHE A 69 1.16 2.38 6.09
CA PHE A 69 1.38 1.10 6.76
C PHE A 69 0.77 1.14 8.18
N PRO A 70 0.08 0.06 8.62
CA PRO A 70 -0.38 -0.05 9.99
C PRO A 70 0.77 0.08 11.02
N LYS A 71 0.45 0.51 12.25
CA LYS A 71 1.46 0.67 13.31
C LYS A 71 2.25 -0.63 13.58
N MET A 72 1.54 -1.77 13.56
CA MET A 72 2.11 -3.12 13.74
C MET A 72 2.50 -3.79 12.40
N SER A 73 2.71 -2.99 11.34
CA SER A 73 3.16 -3.53 10.05
C SER A 73 4.49 -4.24 10.19
N SER A 74 4.62 -5.41 9.55
CA SER A 74 5.87 -6.13 9.38
C SER A 74 6.72 -5.61 8.21
N PHE A 75 6.22 -4.61 7.46
CA PHE A 75 6.92 -4.05 6.31
C PHE A 75 8.30 -3.49 6.69
N ASN A 76 9.35 -4.10 6.15
CA ASN A 76 10.73 -3.66 6.32
C ASN A 76 11.58 -3.84 5.05
N GLN A 77 10.96 -3.65 3.89
CA GLN A 77 11.61 -3.73 2.57
C GLN A 77 12.17 -2.38 2.15
N GLU A 78 13.21 -2.38 1.33
CA GLU A 78 13.79 -1.15 0.79
C GLU A 78 12.84 -0.53 -0.23
N LEU A 79 12.74 0.80 -0.25
CA LEU A 79 12.03 1.49 -1.31
C LEU A 79 12.98 1.73 -2.49
N LEU A 80 12.60 1.26 -3.68
CA LEU A 80 13.38 1.45 -4.90
C LEU A 80 12.92 2.70 -5.66
N PRO A 81 13.79 3.33 -6.47
CA PRO A 81 13.39 4.43 -7.35
C PRO A 81 12.22 4.03 -8.25
N ASN A 82 11.34 5.00 -8.56
CA ASN A 82 10.17 4.84 -9.43
C ASN A 82 9.09 3.84 -8.95
N THR A 83 9.19 3.29 -7.73
CA THR A 83 8.18 2.37 -7.19
C THR A 83 7.00 3.08 -6.51
N LEU A 84 7.23 4.30 -6.02
CA LEU A 84 6.17 5.14 -5.44
C LEU A 84 5.52 6.00 -6.52
N PRO A 85 4.18 6.15 -6.51
CA PRO A 85 3.47 6.93 -7.51
C PRO A 85 3.78 8.42 -7.38
N HIS A 86 3.84 9.12 -8.51
CA HIS A 86 4.25 10.54 -8.54
C HIS A 86 3.30 11.48 -7.80
N ASN A 87 2.04 11.09 -7.62
CA ASN A 87 1.01 11.85 -6.91
C ASN A 87 0.94 11.56 -5.40
N LEU A 88 1.83 10.71 -4.86
CA LEU A 88 1.81 10.36 -3.45
C LEU A 88 2.14 11.58 -2.58
N LYS A 89 1.18 12.00 -1.76
CA LYS A 89 1.30 13.15 -0.84
C LYS A 89 1.66 12.72 0.58
N THR A 90 1.21 11.53 0.99
CA THR A 90 1.43 11.01 2.34
C THR A 90 1.97 9.58 2.29
N LEU A 91 3.12 9.39 2.94
CA LEU A 91 3.71 8.08 3.21
C LEU A 91 3.88 7.94 4.72
N LYS A 92 3.34 6.86 5.31
CA LYS A 92 3.54 6.55 6.73
C LYS A 92 3.98 5.11 6.92
N PHE A 93 5.05 4.89 7.66
CA PHE A 93 5.55 3.57 8.01
C PHE A 93 5.01 3.05 9.36
N GLY A 94 5.12 1.74 9.54
CA GLY A 94 4.91 1.08 10.83
C GLY A 94 6.17 1.06 11.68
N MET A 95 6.07 0.58 12.91
CA MET A 95 7.18 0.58 13.89
C MET A 95 8.35 -0.34 13.49
N SER A 96 8.11 -1.32 12.60
CA SER A 96 9.12 -2.30 12.18
C SER A 96 10.02 -1.82 11.05
N TYR A 97 9.73 -0.66 10.44
CA TYR A 97 10.50 -0.15 9.30
C TYR A 97 11.81 0.48 9.76
N THR A 98 12.93 -0.14 9.40
CA THR A 98 14.29 0.27 9.78
C THR A 98 15.17 0.63 8.58
N LYS A 99 14.65 0.53 7.36
CA LYS A 99 15.42 0.79 6.13
C LYS A 99 15.64 2.29 5.91
N GLN A 100 16.85 2.63 5.47
CA GLN A 100 17.16 3.99 5.05
C GLN A 100 16.49 4.29 3.70
N ILE A 101 15.97 5.50 3.55
CA ILE A 101 15.39 5.95 2.29
C ILE A 101 16.49 6.63 1.49
N GLN A 102 16.81 6.08 0.31
CA GLN A 102 17.84 6.65 -0.56
C GLN A 102 17.36 7.95 -1.22
N VAL A 103 18.33 8.81 -1.59
CA VAL A 103 18.06 10.04 -2.32
C VAL A 103 17.41 9.71 -3.67
N GLY A 104 16.37 10.45 -4.04
CA GLY A 104 15.64 10.26 -5.30
C GLY A 104 14.56 9.18 -5.29
N VAL A 105 14.37 8.47 -4.18
CA VAL A 105 13.30 7.46 -4.04
C VAL A 105 11.93 8.09 -3.76
N LEU A 106 11.90 9.18 -2.99
CA LEU A 106 10.63 9.84 -2.63
C LEU A 106 10.09 10.68 -3.80
N PRO A 107 8.78 10.62 -4.07
CA PRO A 107 8.16 11.42 -5.11
C PRO A 107 8.17 12.91 -4.74
N LYS A 108 8.33 13.78 -5.75
CA LYS A 108 8.40 15.24 -5.56
C LYS A 108 7.15 15.84 -4.89
N ALA A 109 5.99 15.20 -5.05
CA ALA A 109 4.72 15.65 -4.48
C ALA A 109 4.54 15.26 -3.00
N LEU A 110 5.50 14.53 -2.40
CA LEU A 110 5.37 14.06 -1.02
C LEU A 110 5.42 15.24 -0.04
N GLN A 111 4.36 15.37 0.75
CA GLN A 111 4.20 16.43 1.74
C GLN A 111 4.40 15.90 3.17
N ILE A 112 4.03 14.65 3.42
CA ILE A 112 4.05 14.04 4.75
C ILE A 112 4.80 12.70 4.67
N LEU A 113 5.89 12.62 5.44
CA LEU A 113 6.62 11.39 5.71
C LEU A 113 6.62 11.15 7.23
N LYS A 114 6.12 10.01 7.70
CA LYS A 114 6.10 9.65 9.12
C LYS A 114 6.44 8.19 9.37
#